data_AF-A0A966P804-F1
#
_entry.id   AF-A0A966P804-F1
#
_cell.length_a   1.000
_cell.length_b   1.000
_cell.length_c   1.000
_cell.angle_alpha   90.00
_cell.angle_beta   90.00
_cell.angle_gamma   90.00
#
_symmetry.space_group_name_H-M   'P 1'
#
loop_
_entity.id
_entity.type
_entity.pdbx_description
1 polymer ?
#
loop_
_entity_poly.entity_id
_entity_poly.type
_entity_poly.pdbx_seq_one_letter_code
_entity_poly.pdbx_strand_id
1 'polypeptide(L)' 'MSEDKGMFGVSGTGDTSGYGGLVRQQANPGSSQRPYGSYFDDVADELERAYPEFND' A
#
# COMPACT_ATOMS: atom_id res chain seq x y z
N MET A 1 33.01 -11.71 -29.95
CA MET A 1 33.34 -11.03 -28.68
C MET A 1 32.06 -10.37 -28.21
N SER A 2 31.67 -10.61 -26.96
CA SER A 2 30.29 -10.42 -26.47
C SER A 2 30.32 -10.36 -24.94
N GLU A 3 30.08 -9.20 -24.32
CA GLU A 3 30.27 -9.03 -22.87
C GLU A 3 29.45 -7.83 -22.28
N ASP A 4 28.24 -8.09 -21.76
CA ASP A 4 27.89 -7.67 -20.39
C ASP A 4 28.64 -8.67 -19.47
N LYS A 5 28.24 -8.80 -18.21
CA LYS A 5 27.25 -9.85 -17.90
C LYS A 5 26.14 -9.29 -17.00
N GLY A 6 24.94 -9.07 -17.55
CA GLY A 6 23.72 -8.90 -16.77
C GLY A 6 23.41 -10.22 -16.05
N MET A 7 22.44 -10.24 -15.14
CA MET A 7 22.23 -11.39 -14.23
C MET A 7 21.85 -12.72 -14.93
N PHE A 8 21.65 -12.71 -16.25
CA PHE A 8 21.44 -13.87 -17.11
C PHE A 8 22.56 -14.13 -18.15
N GLY A 9 23.64 -13.32 -18.18
CA GLY A 9 24.87 -13.57 -18.96
C GLY A 9 25.03 -12.84 -20.32
N VAL A 10 24.59 -11.58 -20.46
CA VAL A 10 24.39 -10.86 -21.74
C VAL A 10 25.59 -10.02 -22.33
N SER A 11 25.35 -8.91 -23.07
CA SER A 11 26.26 -8.21 -24.03
C SER A 11 26.46 -6.65 -23.91
N GLY A 12 25.95 -5.94 -22.90
CA GLY A 12 26.09 -4.48 -22.58
C GLY A 12 26.20 -4.10 -21.07
N THR A 13 25.21 -3.38 -20.49
CA THR A 13 25.04 -3.05 -19.05
C THR A 13 23.93 -3.86 -18.37
N GLY A 14 24.18 -4.40 -17.17
CA GLY A 14 23.31 -5.39 -16.53
C GLY A 14 21.92 -4.88 -16.14
N ASP A 15 20.99 -4.93 -17.09
CA ASP A 15 19.65 -4.40 -16.93
C ASP A 15 18.79 -5.28 -15.99
N THR A 16 18.46 -4.72 -14.82
CA THR A 16 17.52 -5.33 -13.86
C THR A 16 16.08 -4.89 -14.08
N SER A 17 15.73 -4.29 -15.23
CA SER A 17 14.36 -3.88 -15.59
C SER A 17 13.33 -5.00 -15.38
N GLY A 18 13.72 -6.27 -15.63
CA GLY A 18 12.90 -7.45 -15.39
C GLY A 18 12.46 -7.68 -13.93
N TYR A 19 13.10 -7.02 -12.95
CA TYR A 19 12.72 -7.10 -11.53
C TYR A 19 11.88 -5.91 -11.04
N GLY A 20 11.60 -4.91 -11.89
CA GLY A 20 10.74 -3.76 -11.54
C GLY A 20 9.25 -4.08 -11.38
N GLY A 21 8.83 -5.31 -11.73
CA GLY A 21 7.42 -5.71 -11.81
C GLY A 21 6.71 -6.00 -10.48
N LEU A 22 7.41 -6.02 -9.34
CA LEU A 22 6.79 -6.22 -8.01
C LEU A 22 6.16 -4.94 -7.47
N VAL A 23 5.18 -4.41 -8.22
CA VAL A 23 4.27 -3.38 -7.70
C VAL A 23 3.41 -4.02 -6.61
N ARG A 24 3.64 -3.63 -5.35
CA ARG A 24 2.78 -4.03 -4.23
C ARG A 24 1.38 -3.48 -4.50
N GLN A 25 0.43 -4.36 -4.81
CA GLN A 25 -0.98 -3.97 -4.94
C GLN A 25 -1.46 -3.39 -3.60
N GLN A 26 -1.67 -2.07 -3.58
CA GLN A 26 -2.32 -1.40 -2.46
C GLN A 26 -3.82 -1.72 -2.54
N ALA A 27 -4.27 -2.66 -1.72
CA ALA A 27 -5.69 -2.79 -1.42
C ALA A 27 -6.11 -1.53 -0.65
N ASN A 28 -7.02 -0.74 -1.21
CA ASN A 28 -7.70 0.33 -0.50
C ASN A 28 -9.09 -0.19 -0.07
N PRO A 29 -9.21 -0.83 1.11
CA PRO A 29 -10.51 -1.27 1.60
C PRO A 29 -11.41 -0.05 1.80
N GLY A 30 -12.69 -0.17 1.41
CA GLY A 30 -13.68 0.86 1.70
C GLY A 30 -13.89 1.02 3.21
N SER A 31 -14.41 2.19 3.62
CA SER A 31 -14.75 2.42 5.03
C SER A 31 -15.82 1.43 5.52
N SER A 32 -15.66 0.97 6.76
CA SER A 32 -16.71 0.24 7.47
C SER A 32 -17.95 1.14 7.65
N GLN A 33 -19.14 0.56 7.57
CA GLN A 33 -20.39 1.25 7.87
C GLN A 33 -20.70 1.13 9.37
N ARG A 34 -21.26 2.18 9.98
CA ARG A 34 -21.84 2.11 11.33
C ARG A 34 -23.14 1.26 11.29
N PRO A 35 -23.52 0.56 12.38
CA PRO A 35 -22.78 0.42 13.63
C PRO A 35 -21.56 -0.50 13.48
N TYR A 36 -20.45 -0.14 14.13
CA TYR A 36 -19.21 -0.92 14.12
C TYR A 36 -19.29 -2.14 15.05
N GLY A 37 -20.18 -2.09 16.05
CA GLY A 37 -20.48 -3.16 16.97
C GLY A 37 -19.59 -3.18 18.22
N SER A 38 -20.17 -3.61 19.34
CA SER A 38 -19.50 -3.62 20.65
C SER A 38 -18.98 -2.22 21.03
N TYR A 39 -17.86 -2.15 21.76
CA TYR A 39 -17.26 -0.90 22.23
C TYR A 39 -16.69 0.01 21.13
N PHE A 40 -16.68 -0.43 19.86
CA PHE A 40 -16.14 0.38 18.77
C PHE A 40 -17.03 1.58 18.43
N ASP A 41 -18.35 1.47 18.62
CA ASP A 41 -19.26 2.61 18.45
C ASP A 41 -19.02 3.68 19.54
N ASP A 42 -18.86 3.27 20.80
CA ASP A 42 -18.57 4.19 21.92
C ASP A 42 -17.25 4.96 21.69
N VAL A 43 -16.19 4.27 21.27
CA VAL A 43 -14.88 4.88 20.99
C VAL A 43 -14.94 5.82 19.77
N ALA A 44 -15.70 5.48 18.74
CA ALA A 44 -15.92 6.36 17.59
C ALA A 44 -16.66 7.64 17.99
N ASP A 45 -17.69 7.53 18.83
CA ASP A 45 -18.48 8.65 19.34
C ASP A 45 -17.68 9.57 20.28
N GLU A 46 -16.78 9.01 21.09
CA GLU A 46 -15.85 9.81 21.91
C GLU A 46 -14.81 10.53 21.06
N LEU A 47 -14.27 9.90 20.01
CA LEU A 47 -13.31 10.52 19.10
C LEU A 47 -13.95 11.66 18.30
N GLU A 48 -15.14 11.44 17.76
CA GLU A 48 -15.93 12.44 17.01
C GLU A 48 -16.33 13.63 17.92
N ARG A 49 -16.63 13.38 19.20
CA ARG A 49 -16.84 14.44 20.21
C ARG A 49 -15.57 15.22 20.56
N ALA A 50 -14.43 14.54 20.61
CA ALA A 50 -13.15 15.17 20.95
C ALA A 50 -12.56 15.98 19.79
N TYR A 51 -12.82 15.58 18.54
CA TYR A 51 -12.31 16.20 17.32
C TYR A 51 -13.45 16.44 16.29
N PRO A 52 -14.30 17.45 16.48
CA PRO A 52 -15.45 17.68 15.60
C PRO A 52 -15.09 17.95 14.13
N GLU A 53 -13.93 18.57 13.88
CA GLU A 53 -13.41 18.88 12.52
C GLU A 53 -12.74 17.66 11.84
N PHE A 54 -12.71 16.48 12.48
CA PHE A 54 -12.07 15.28 11.92
C PHE A 54 -12.88 14.63 10.77
N ASN A 55 -14.17 14.97 10.66
CA ASN A 55 -15.11 14.40 9.70
C ASN A 55 -15.52 15.36 8.56
N ASP A 56 -14.87 16.52 8.42
CA ASP A 56 -15.04 17.49 7.32
C ASP A 56 -14.24 17.14 6.04
#